data_AF-A0A2G8JVZ3-F1
#
_entry.id   AF-A0A2G8JVZ3-F1
#
_cell.length_a   1.000
_cell.length_b   1.000
_cell.length_c   1.000
_cell.angle_alpha   90.00
_cell.angle_beta   90.00
_cell.angle_gamma   90.00
#
_symmetry.space_group_name_H-M   'P 1'
#
loop_
_entity.id
_entity.type
_entity.pdbx_description
1 polymer ?
#
loop_
_entity_poly.entity_id
_entity_poly.type
_entity_poly.pdbx_seq_one_letter_code
_entity_poly.pdbx_strand_id
1 'polypeptide(L)'
;MNCFTESYFFYRQSEIPVDCYDAMHQCSSSVDSGVYLIKPAGYPEPFEVYCDNSLENGGWTVLQRRLDGSIDFHRKWEEYEAGFGFLSNEFWLGNDRIAYLTNQRTYQLRIEMTKADGYMFNLSYDDFRISDGYSNYKLVSVGQANLTSDVPITLCPTNKVFGNCEGSCADPDGCTNNSSSGSTTCVCASGYLMDGDTCQPIQECGCYLSGANGGWGKVLPEGEEYIAPNCQSRCSCSNGQLDCDDSYQCHPNAICEERDDLLQCYCNAGYTGNGLLCTSLVPPSDCQEIYENNERDNGIYRIKPTTWTGSPFDVYCNMTDEGGWTVRGSLLFLI
;
A
#
# COMPACT_ATOMS: atom_id res chain seq x y z
N MET A 1 -41.39 25.19 3.26
CA MET A 1 -42.10 26.49 3.11
C MET A 1 -42.03 26.86 1.63
N ASN A 2 -43.16 27.19 0.98
CA ASN A 2 -43.20 27.41 -0.47
C ASN A 2 -42.92 28.88 -0.82
N CYS A 3 -41.81 29.16 -1.51
CA CYS A 3 -41.38 30.48 -1.94
C CYS A 3 -42.03 30.90 -3.27
N PHE A 4 -43.37 30.94 -3.33
CA PHE A 4 -44.09 31.49 -4.47
C PHE A 4 -44.63 32.87 -4.12
N THR A 5 -44.07 33.92 -4.71
CA THR A 5 -44.65 35.26 -4.62
C THR A 5 -45.74 35.40 -5.67
N GLU A 6 -47.00 35.36 -5.24
CA GLU A 6 -48.14 35.78 -6.05
C GLU A 6 -48.06 37.31 -6.22
N SER A 7 -47.53 37.76 -7.36
CA SER A 7 -47.72 39.14 -7.81
C SER A 7 -48.35 39.12 -9.20
N TYR A 8 -49.65 39.37 -9.23
CA TYR A 8 -50.40 39.65 -10.45
C TYR A 8 -49.82 40.90 -11.11
N PHE A 9 -48.90 40.78 -12.07
CA PHE A 9 -48.70 41.68 -13.23
C PHE A 9 -47.53 41.14 -14.09
N PHE A 10 -47.86 40.52 -15.24
CA PHE A 10 -47.05 40.22 -16.44
C PHE A 10 -45.60 39.65 -16.28
N TYR A 11 -45.47 38.32 -16.51
CA TYR A 11 -44.26 37.58 -16.99
C TYR A 11 -42.92 37.70 -16.22
N ARG A 12 -42.92 37.50 -14.90
CA ARG A 12 -41.77 36.86 -14.23
C ARG A 12 -42.25 35.61 -13.53
N GLN A 13 -41.86 34.43 -14.03
CA GLN A 13 -41.91 33.22 -13.22
C GLN A 13 -41.07 33.51 -11.96
N SER A 14 -41.63 33.24 -10.78
CA SER A 14 -40.86 33.21 -9.54
C SER A 14 -39.79 32.11 -9.72
N GLU A 15 -38.56 32.51 -10.01
CA GLU A 15 -37.46 31.57 -10.19
C GLU A 15 -37.20 30.89 -8.84
N ILE A 16 -37.11 29.56 -8.85
CA ILE A 16 -36.77 28.78 -7.65
C ILE A 16 -35.37 29.24 -7.22
N PRO A 17 -35.14 29.55 -5.93
CA PRO A 17 -33.83 30.02 -5.47
C PRO A 17 -32.75 28.97 -5.80
N VAL A 18 -31.56 29.42 -6.23
CA VAL A 18 -30.50 28.50 -6.67
C VAL A 18 -29.73 27.88 -5.50
N ASP A 19 -29.82 28.48 -4.32
CA ASP A 19 -29.21 28.06 -3.07
C ASP A 19 -29.92 28.71 -1.86
N CYS A 20 -29.45 28.42 -0.65
CA CYS A 20 -30.01 28.98 0.58
C CYS A 20 -29.79 30.48 0.73
N TYR A 21 -28.74 31.06 0.13
CA TYR A 21 -28.49 32.49 0.18
C TYR A 21 -29.55 33.24 -0.65
N ASP A 22 -29.81 32.77 -1.86
CA ASP A 22 -30.88 33.29 -2.71
C ASP A 22 -32.26 33.05 -2.05
N ALA A 23 -32.48 31.89 -1.44
CA ALA A 23 -33.73 31.60 -0.72
C ALA A 23 -33.98 32.62 0.41
N MET A 24 -32.97 32.89 1.24
CA MET A 24 -33.07 33.84 2.36
C MET A 24 -33.46 35.26 1.90
N HIS A 25 -32.97 35.72 0.74
CA HIS A 25 -33.25 37.06 0.22
C HIS A 25 -34.54 37.15 -0.59
N GLN A 26 -34.96 36.06 -1.24
CA GLN A 26 -36.12 36.03 -2.12
C GLN A 26 -37.44 35.78 -1.37
N CYS A 27 -37.40 35.10 -0.22
CA CYS A 27 -38.62 34.82 0.54
C CYS A 27 -38.72 35.73 1.78
N SER A 28 -39.82 36.46 1.92
CA SER A 28 -40.06 37.33 3.09
C SER A 28 -40.33 36.54 4.39
N SER A 29 -40.50 35.21 4.30
CA SER A 29 -40.68 34.28 5.43
C SER A 29 -39.48 33.33 5.65
N SER A 30 -38.36 33.51 4.96
CA SER A 30 -37.19 32.61 5.01
C SER A 30 -36.07 33.09 5.94
N VAL A 31 -36.44 33.74 7.05
CA VAL A 31 -35.47 34.17 8.07
C VAL A 31 -35.10 32.99 8.98
N ASP A 32 -35.94 31.97 9.08
CA ASP A 32 -35.72 30.81 9.94
C ASP A 32 -34.89 29.72 9.25
N SER A 33 -34.08 28.98 10.02
CA SER A 33 -33.41 27.77 9.54
C SER A 33 -34.44 26.66 9.29
N GLY A 34 -34.24 25.86 8.24
CA GLY A 34 -35.19 24.81 7.90
C GLY A 34 -34.96 24.18 6.53
N VAL A 35 -35.93 23.38 6.07
CA VAL A 35 -35.87 22.73 4.75
C VAL A 35 -36.49 23.63 3.69
N TYR A 36 -35.72 23.89 2.63
CA TYR A 36 -36.07 24.73 1.50
C TYR A 36 -35.87 23.98 0.19
N LEU A 37 -36.71 24.30 -0.80
CA LEU A 37 -36.59 23.78 -2.16
C LEU A 37 -35.72 24.74 -2.98
N ILE A 38 -34.63 24.24 -3.55
CA ILE A 38 -33.71 25.02 -4.39
C ILE A 38 -33.55 24.38 -5.77
N LYS A 39 -33.07 25.15 -6.74
CA LYS A 39 -32.71 24.66 -8.07
C LYS A 39 -31.38 25.28 -8.53
N PRO A 40 -30.24 24.63 -8.24
CA PRO A 40 -28.95 25.06 -8.73
C PRO A 40 -28.90 25.12 -10.26
N ALA A 41 -28.09 26.03 -10.79
CA ALA A 41 -27.94 26.21 -12.22
C ALA A 41 -27.41 24.93 -12.88
N GLY A 42 -28.10 24.44 -13.92
CA GLY A 42 -27.73 23.23 -14.65
C GLY A 42 -28.21 21.92 -14.04
N TYR A 43 -28.71 21.91 -12.79
CA TYR A 43 -29.25 20.70 -12.20
C TYR A 43 -30.68 20.42 -12.75
N PRO A 44 -31.03 19.18 -13.14
CA PRO A 44 -32.26 18.90 -13.89
C PRO A 44 -33.55 19.30 -13.16
N GLU A 45 -33.69 18.88 -11.90
CA GLU A 45 -34.92 19.01 -11.11
C GLU A 45 -34.63 19.68 -9.75
N PRO A 46 -35.53 20.55 -9.25
CA PRO A 46 -35.35 21.15 -7.93
C PRO A 46 -35.29 20.09 -6.82
N PHE A 47 -34.53 20.36 -5.76
CA PHE A 47 -34.37 19.45 -4.63
C PHE A 47 -34.34 20.18 -3.29
N GLU A 48 -34.63 19.44 -2.22
CA GLU A 48 -34.67 19.98 -0.87
C GLU A 48 -33.28 20.03 -0.23
N VAL A 49 -33.02 21.11 0.50
CA VAL A 49 -31.81 21.31 1.30
C VAL A 49 -32.17 21.85 2.67
N TYR A 50 -31.30 21.62 3.66
CA TYR A 50 -31.39 22.35 4.91
C TYR A 50 -30.62 23.66 4.80
N CYS A 51 -31.32 24.79 4.96
CA CYS A 51 -30.72 26.11 5.07
C CYS A 51 -30.55 26.48 6.53
N ASP A 52 -29.34 26.86 6.90
CA ASP A 52 -29.05 27.43 8.20
C ASP A 52 -28.92 28.96 8.09
N ASN A 53 -29.92 29.65 8.65
CA ASN A 53 -30.00 31.10 8.71
C ASN A 53 -29.64 31.64 10.10
N SER A 54 -29.30 30.77 11.05
CA SER A 54 -28.94 31.16 12.42
C SER A 54 -27.47 31.53 12.57
N LEU A 55 -26.63 31.11 11.62
CA LEU A 55 -25.18 31.30 11.65
C LEU A 55 -24.78 32.58 10.92
N GLU A 56 -24.16 33.51 11.65
CA GLU A 56 -23.65 34.79 11.12
C GLU A 56 -24.68 35.56 10.29
N ASN A 57 -24.47 35.68 8.98
CA ASN A 57 -25.36 36.39 8.06
C ASN A 57 -26.42 35.47 7.42
N GLY A 58 -26.47 34.19 7.80
CA GLY A 58 -27.36 33.19 7.24
C GLY A 58 -27.06 32.80 5.79
N GLY A 59 -27.99 32.10 5.15
CA GLY A 59 -27.84 31.64 3.77
C GLY A 59 -26.97 30.40 3.59
N TRP A 60 -26.64 29.68 4.67
CA TRP A 60 -25.78 28.50 4.60
C TRP A 60 -26.55 27.29 4.10
N THR A 61 -26.07 26.67 3.02
CA THR A 61 -26.58 25.37 2.56
C THR A 61 -25.82 24.26 3.26
N VAL A 62 -26.49 23.47 4.09
CA VAL A 62 -25.84 22.39 4.83
C VAL A 62 -25.65 21.18 3.90
N LEU A 63 -24.40 20.79 3.68
CA LEU A 63 -24.04 19.67 2.80
C LEU A 63 -24.00 18.34 3.56
N GLN A 64 -23.65 18.39 4.85
CA GLN A 64 -23.50 17.24 5.72
C GLN A 64 -23.81 17.65 7.16
N ARG A 65 -24.43 16.75 7.92
CA ARG A 65 -24.62 16.93 9.37
C ARG A 65 -24.47 15.60 10.12
N ARG A 66 -23.74 15.62 11.25
CA ARG A 66 -23.67 14.53 12.25
C ARG A 66 -24.09 15.04 13.61
N LEU A 67 -24.82 14.24 14.36
CA LEU A 67 -25.36 14.59 15.68
C LEU A 67 -25.27 13.43 16.67
N ASP A 68 -25.88 12.29 16.35
CA ASP A 68 -26.12 11.20 17.30
C ASP A 68 -25.72 9.80 16.78
N GLY A 69 -25.26 9.71 15.52
CA GLY A 69 -24.94 8.43 14.88
C GLY A 69 -26.15 7.60 14.46
N SER A 70 -27.34 8.21 14.36
CA SER A 70 -28.57 7.54 13.91
C SER A 70 -28.55 7.10 12.45
N ILE A 71 -27.67 7.69 11.61
CA ILE A 71 -27.51 7.32 10.21
C ILE A 71 -26.13 6.70 9.98
N ASP A 72 -26.13 5.54 9.33
CA ASP A 72 -24.89 4.90 8.88
C ASP A 72 -24.28 5.65 7.70
N PHE A 73 -23.00 5.99 7.80
CA PHE A 73 -22.20 6.65 6.76
C PHE A 73 -21.27 5.65 6.04
N HIS A 74 -21.27 4.37 6.40
CA HIS A 74 -20.57 3.32 5.66
C HIS A 74 -21.39 2.88 4.44
N ARG A 75 -21.40 3.74 3.41
CA ARG A 75 -22.25 3.61 2.23
C ARG A 75 -21.47 3.36 0.94
N LYS A 76 -22.16 2.83 -0.07
CA LYS A 76 -21.58 2.62 -1.41
C LYS A 76 -21.49 3.93 -2.20
N TRP A 77 -20.77 3.88 -3.31
CA TRP A 77 -20.57 5.01 -4.20
C TRP A 77 -21.89 5.66 -4.64
N GLU A 78 -22.84 4.85 -5.10
CA GLU A 78 -24.11 5.32 -5.65
C GLU A 78 -24.96 6.07 -4.60
N GLU A 79 -24.82 5.68 -3.33
CA GLU A 79 -25.49 6.34 -2.21
C GLU A 79 -24.85 7.69 -1.87
N TYR A 80 -23.51 7.78 -1.91
CA TYR A 80 -22.80 9.05 -1.74
C TYR A 80 -23.05 10.01 -2.91
N GLU A 81 -23.19 9.48 -4.12
CA GLU A 81 -23.56 10.24 -5.31
C GLU A 81 -24.97 10.85 -5.19
N ALA A 82 -25.97 10.03 -4.83
CA ALA A 82 -27.36 10.46 -4.70
C ALA A 82 -27.69 11.23 -3.40
N GLY A 83 -26.94 10.99 -2.33
CA GLY A 83 -27.21 11.49 -0.99
C GLY A 83 -28.09 10.54 -0.15
N PHE A 84 -28.01 10.67 1.17
CA PHE A 84 -28.73 9.82 2.12
C PHE A 84 -28.96 10.52 3.46
N GLY A 85 -29.86 9.96 4.28
CA GLY A 85 -30.21 10.50 5.60
C GLY A 85 -31.42 11.44 5.56
N PHE A 86 -31.57 12.24 6.61
CA PHE A 86 -32.71 13.15 6.79
C PHE A 86 -32.23 14.58 7.02
N LEU A 87 -32.68 15.53 6.19
CA LEU A 87 -32.24 16.94 6.23
C LEU A 87 -32.41 17.61 7.59
N SER A 88 -33.41 17.19 8.37
CA SER A 88 -33.67 17.69 9.73
C SER A 88 -32.82 17.00 10.82
N ASN A 89 -32.02 16.00 10.48
CA ASN A 89 -31.15 15.25 11.39
C ASN A 89 -29.78 14.97 10.74
N GLU A 90 -29.28 13.73 10.74
CA GLU A 90 -28.03 13.35 10.07
C GLU A 90 -28.26 13.06 8.59
N PHE A 91 -27.39 13.59 7.73
CA PHE A 91 -27.46 13.36 6.29
C PHE A 91 -26.16 13.67 5.55
N TRP A 92 -26.08 13.17 4.32
CA TRP A 92 -25.18 13.58 3.26
C TRP A 92 -26.01 14.06 2.07
N LEU A 93 -25.81 15.29 1.61
CA LEU A 93 -26.66 15.90 0.58
C LEU A 93 -26.61 15.14 -0.76
N GLY A 94 -25.46 14.57 -1.10
CA GLY A 94 -25.20 13.87 -2.36
C GLY A 94 -24.16 14.60 -3.21
N ASN A 95 -23.15 13.87 -3.69
CA ASN A 95 -22.01 14.45 -4.39
C ASN A 95 -22.44 15.16 -5.68
N ASP A 96 -23.43 14.62 -6.39
CA ASP A 96 -23.92 15.24 -7.62
C ASP A 96 -24.52 16.63 -7.33
N ARG A 97 -25.41 16.72 -6.33
CA ARG A 97 -25.99 17.99 -5.88
C ARG A 97 -24.92 18.98 -5.41
N ILE A 98 -23.93 18.51 -4.65
CA ILE A 98 -22.82 19.34 -4.17
C ILE A 98 -21.97 19.85 -5.34
N ALA A 99 -21.73 19.04 -6.37
CA ALA A 99 -20.94 19.45 -7.53
C ALA A 99 -21.63 20.59 -8.30
N TYR A 100 -22.94 20.51 -8.53
CA TYR A 100 -23.67 21.61 -9.17
C TYR A 100 -23.70 22.87 -8.29
N LEU A 101 -23.93 22.72 -6.97
CA LEU A 101 -23.93 23.84 -6.04
C LEU A 101 -22.59 24.57 -6.02
N THR A 102 -21.47 23.85 -5.96
CA THR A 102 -20.15 24.47 -5.79
C THR A 102 -19.57 25.06 -7.08
N ASN A 103 -20.15 24.75 -8.25
CA ASN A 103 -19.66 25.24 -9.55
C ASN A 103 -20.52 26.34 -10.18
N GLN A 104 -21.65 26.73 -9.58
CA GLN A 104 -22.50 27.79 -10.14
C GLN A 104 -22.01 29.23 -9.82
N ARG A 105 -21.29 29.41 -8.70
CA ARG A 105 -20.69 30.67 -8.21
C ARG A 105 -19.44 30.34 -7.39
N THR A 106 -18.82 31.34 -6.76
CA THR A 106 -17.76 31.12 -5.76
C THR A 106 -18.40 30.87 -4.40
N TYR A 107 -18.07 29.75 -3.77
CA TYR A 107 -18.63 29.34 -2.48
C TYR A 107 -17.55 29.17 -1.42
N GLN A 108 -17.87 29.60 -0.21
CA GLN A 108 -17.09 29.28 0.98
C GLN A 108 -17.59 27.97 1.59
N LEU A 109 -16.69 27.07 1.99
CA LEU A 109 -17.01 25.94 2.86
C LEU A 109 -16.71 26.32 4.30
N ARG A 110 -17.65 26.04 5.19
CA ARG A 110 -17.48 26.14 6.64
C ARG A 110 -17.73 24.77 7.28
N ILE A 111 -16.84 24.38 8.16
CA ILE A 111 -16.92 23.14 8.94
C ILE A 111 -17.04 23.54 10.40
N GLU A 112 -18.09 23.09 11.06
CA GLU A 112 -18.32 23.28 12.49
C GLU A 112 -18.31 21.93 13.19
N MET A 113 -17.52 21.83 14.26
CA MET A 113 -17.35 20.58 15.01
C MET A 113 -17.44 20.85 16.50
N THR A 114 -18.15 19.98 17.20
CA THR A 114 -18.28 19.99 18.66
C THR A 114 -17.67 18.70 19.21
N LYS A 115 -16.69 18.83 20.10
CA LYS A 115 -16.10 17.71 20.82
C LYS A 115 -17.04 17.18 21.90
N ALA A 116 -16.78 15.96 22.37
CA ALA A 116 -17.56 15.31 23.43
C ALA A 116 -17.54 16.08 24.77
N ASP A 117 -16.50 16.87 25.01
CA ASP A 117 -16.35 17.75 26.17
C ASP A 117 -17.04 19.13 25.99
N GLY A 118 -17.70 19.35 24.85
CA GLY A 118 -18.46 20.56 24.55
C GLY A 118 -17.66 21.68 23.88
N TYR A 119 -16.35 21.51 23.65
CA TYR A 119 -15.57 22.52 22.92
C TYR A 119 -15.96 22.53 21.44
N MET A 120 -16.27 23.72 20.93
CA MET A 120 -16.61 23.97 19.53
C MET A 120 -15.43 24.61 18.79
N PHE A 121 -15.20 24.19 17.56
CA PHE A 121 -14.29 24.88 16.64
C PHE A 121 -14.90 24.97 15.24
N ASN A 122 -14.50 26.01 14.51
CA ASN A 122 -14.87 26.16 13.11
C ASN A 122 -13.64 26.43 12.23
N LEU A 123 -13.73 25.95 11.00
CA LEU A 123 -12.75 26.08 9.94
C LEU A 123 -13.49 26.52 8.68
N SER A 124 -12.96 27.50 7.96
CA SER A 124 -13.54 27.94 6.70
C SER A 124 -12.52 28.00 5.57
N TYR A 125 -13.00 27.81 4.35
CA TYR A 125 -12.26 27.71 3.09
C TYR A 125 -12.98 28.57 2.06
N ASP A 126 -12.30 29.54 1.43
CA ASP A 126 -12.94 30.61 0.64
C ASP A 126 -13.25 30.29 -0.82
N ASP A 127 -12.78 29.16 -1.36
CA ASP A 127 -13.08 28.73 -2.74
C ASP A 127 -13.28 27.21 -2.81
N PHE A 128 -14.39 26.72 -2.25
CA PHE A 128 -14.71 25.30 -2.24
C PHE A 128 -15.36 24.84 -3.55
N ARG A 129 -14.69 23.93 -4.25
CA ARG A 129 -15.16 23.35 -5.52
C ARG A 129 -14.86 21.86 -5.59
N ILE A 130 -15.84 21.07 -6.03
CA ILE A 130 -15.62 19.68 -6.40
C ILE A 130 -15.93 19.46 -7.89
N SER A 131 -15.33 18.44 -8.49
CA SER A 131 -15.59 18.09 -9.90
C SER A 131 -16.93 17.37 -10.06
N ASP A 132 -17.33 17.12 -11.31
CA ASP A 132 -18.50 16.31 -11.64
C ASP A 132 -18.27 14.80 -11.43
N GLY A 133 -19.31 14.00 -11.69
CA GLY A 133 -19.27 12.54 -11.61
C GLY A 133 -18.30 11.89 -12.61
N TYR A 134 -18.13 12.46 -13.82
CA TYR A 134 -17.14 11.96 -14.79
C TYR A 134 -15.70 12.06 -14.28
N SER A 135 -15.43 13.09 -13.47
CA SER A 135 -14.13 13.33 -12.85
C SER A 135 -14.04 12.76 -11.42
N ASN A 136 -15.02 11.95 -11.00
CA ASN A 136 -15.11 11.27 -9.70
C ASN A 136 -15.20 12.22 -8.49
N TYR A 137 -15.92 13.34 -8.61
CA TYR A 137 -16.19 14.28 -7.49
C TYR A 137 -14.94 14.73 -6.72
N LYS A 138 -13.81 14.86 -7.42
CA LYS A 138 -12.53 15.28 -6.84
C LYS A 138 -12.65 16.68 -6.26
N LEU A 139 -12.00 16.90 -5.12
CA LEU A 139 -11.79 18.24 -4.60
C LEU A 139 -10.89 19.03 -5.56
N VAL A 140 -11.43 20.08 -6.16
CA VAL A 140 -10.75 20.91 -7.16
C VAL A 140 -10.05 22.09 -6.50
N SER A 141 -10.75 22.75 -5.58
CA SER A 141 -10.23 23.90 -4.85
C SER A 141 -10.86 23.98 -3.46
N VAL A 142 -10.11 24.53 -2.52
CA VAL A 142 -10.59 24.98 -1.20
C VAL A 142 -10.12 26.39 -0.88
N GLY A 143 -9.30 27.01 -1.74
CA GLY A 143 -8.70 28.31 -1.46
C GLY A 143 -7.91 28.36 -0.14
N GLN A 144 -8.01 29.47 0.58
CA GLN A 144 -7.31 29.70 1.85
C GLN A 144 -8.14 29.28 3.06
N ALA A 145 -7.47 28.63 4.01
CA ALA A 145 -8.06 28.23 5.28
C ALA A 145 -8.06 29.40 6.28
N ASN A 146 -9.21 29.68 6.89
CA ASN A 146 -9.36 30.59 8.02
C ASN A 146 -9.89 29.80 9.22
N LEU A 147 -9.07 29.68 10.27
CA LEU A 147 -9.44 29.06 11.54
C LEU A 147 -9.73 30.16 12.57
N THR A 148 -10.85 30.06 13.28
CA THR A 148 -11.18 31.03 14.34
C THR A 148 -10.71 30.61 15.74
N SER A 149 -10.04 29.46 15.89
CA SER A 149 -9.56 28.96 17.19
C SER A 149 -8.17 28.35 17.10
N ASP A 150 -7.34 28.58 18.13
CA ASP A 150 -5.99 28.02 18.36
C ASP A 150 -5.99 26.49 18.59
N VAL A 151 -6.77 25.73 17.82
CA VAL A 151 -6.75 24.28 17.84
C VAL A 151 -5.65 23.83 16.87
N PRO A 152 -4.68 23.03 17.32
CA PRO A 152 -3.75 22.37 16.42
C PRO A 152 -4.54 21.28 15.67
N ILE A 153 -5.18 21.66 14.57
CA ILE A 153 -5.60 20.68 13.57
C ILE A 153 -4.29 20.14 13.00
N THR A 154 -3.89 18.97 13.47
CA THR A 154 -2.77 18.24 12.87
C THR A 154 -3.22 17.73 11.51
N LEU A 155 -3.04 18.56 10.49
CA LEU A 155 -3.12 18.10 9.11
C LEU A 155 -1.98 17.11 8.87
N CYS A 156 -2.27 16.03 8.16
CA CYS A 156 -1.22 15.12 7.76
C CYS A 156 -0.23 15.82 6.84
N PRO A 157 1.09 15.62 7.04
CA PRO A 157 2.11 16.08 6.10
C PRO A 157 1.87 15.51 4.70
N THR A 158 2.52 16.10 3.68
CA THR A 158 2.45 15.63 2.30
C THR A 158 2.69 14.12 2.20
N ASN A 159 1.90 13.42 1.37
CA ASN A 159 1.90 11.97 1.17
C ASN A 159 1.48 11.12 2.39
N LYS A 160 0.92 11.75 3.44
CA LYS A 160 0.25 11.05 4.53
C LYS A 160 -1.25 11.31 4.53
N VAL A 161 -2.03 10.30 4.86
CA VAL A 161 -3.49 10.34 5.01
C VAL A 161 -3.88 9.88 6.41
N PHE A 162 -5.06 10.29 6.88
CA PHE A 162 -5.57 9.75 8.14
C PHE A 162 -5.91 8.27 7.95
N GLY A 163 -5.30 7.41 8.75
CA GLY A 163 -5.50 5.97 8.70
C GLY A 163 -5.30 5.32 10.06
N ASN A 164 -5.67 4.06 10.14
CA ASN A 164 -5.56 3.22 11.34
C ASN A 164 -4.50 2.13 11.18
N CYS A 165 -3.76 2.15 10.08
CA CYS A 165 -2.80 1.13 9.74
C CYS A 165 -1.72 1.65 8.77
N GLU A 166 -0.48 1.21 8.96
CA GLU A 166 0.68 1.61 8.19
C GLU A 166 1.55 0.41 7.79
N GLY A 167 1.88 0.30 6.50
CA GLY A 167 2.89 -0.63 5.98
C GLY A 167 4.24 0.08 5.83
N SER A 168 5.34 -0.64 6.01
CA SER A 168 6.71 -0.12 5.86
C SER A 168 7.45 -0.78 4.71
N CYS A 169 8.57 -0.21 4.25
CA CYS A 169 9.42 -0.90 3.29
C CYS A 169 9.95 -2.24 3.85
N ALA A 170 10.08 -2.38 5.18
CA ALA A 170 10.49 -3.62 5.84
C ALA A 170 9.36 -4.66 5.96
N ASP A 171 8.11 -4.19 6.09
CA ASP A 171 6.91 -5.02 6.17
C ASP A 171 5.75 -4.34 5.42
N PRO A 172 5.64 -4.54 4.09
CA PRO A 172 4.57 -3.96 3.28
C PRO A 172 3.19 -4.51 3.65
N ASP A 173 3.14 -5.73 4.17
CA ASP A 173 1.91 -6.45 4.51
C ASP A 173 1.51 -6.26 5.97
N GLY A 174 2.22 -5.42 6.73
CA GLY A 174 1.95 -5.12 8.14
C GLY A 174 0.50 -4.70 8.42
N CYS A 175 -0.23 -4.27 7.38
CA CYS A 175 -1.65 -3.93 7.44
C CYS A 175 -2.67 -5.03 7.23
N THR A 176 -2.24 -6.23 6.91
CA THR A 176 -3.13 -7.39 6.76
C THR A 176 -3.32 -8.16 8.06
N ASN A 177 -2.41 -7.98 9.02
CA ASN A 177 -2.55 -8.49 10.38
C ASN A 177 -3.41 -7.54 11.20
N ASN A 178 -4.37 -8.12 11.93
CA ASN A 178 -5.42 -7.44 12.69
C ASN A 178 -4.90 -6.67 13.94
N SER A 179 -3.73 -6.06 13.84
CA SER A 179 -3.12 -5.16 14.83
C SER A 179 -3.54 -3.72 14.52
N SER A 180 -4.86 -3.51 14.42
CA SER A 180 -5.46 -2.17 14.42
C SER A 180 -5.28 -1.58 15.82
N SER A 181 -4.11 -0.98 16.07
CA SER A 181 -3.96 -0.10 17.24
C SER A 181 -4.93 1.05 17.00
N GLY A 182 -6.02 1.11 17.77
CA GLY A 182 -7.17 2.00 17.55
C GLY A 182 -6.90 3.52 17.66
N SER A 183 -5.65 3.96 17.46
CA SER A 183 -5.29 5.37 17.32
C SER A 183 -5.18 5.69 15.84
N THR A 184 -6.11 6.50 15.32
CA THR A 184 -6.02 7.03 13.96
C THR A 184 -4.85 8.02 13.89
N THR A 185 -3.85 7.73 13.05
CA THR A 185 -2.65 8.57 12.86
C THR A 185 -2.51 8.96 11.38
N CYS A 186 -1.52 9.79 11.07
CA CYS A 186 -1.14 10.07 9.70
C CYS A 186 -0.24 8.95 9.18
N VAL A 187 -0.77 8.15 8.26
CA VAL A 187 -0.10 6.99 7.62
C VAL A 187 0.20 7.31 6.17
N CYS A 188 1.11 6.58 5.53
CA CYS A 188 1.39 6.79 4.10
C CYS A 188 0.16 6.62 3.19
N ALA A 189 0.02 7.50 2.20
CA ALA A 189 -1.01 7.40 1.18
C ALA A 189 -0.85 6.12 0.35
N SER A 190 -1.94 5.68 -0.30
CA SER A 190 -1.88 4.52 -1.20
C SER A 190 -0.79 4.68 -2.27
N GLY A 191 0.02 3.64 -2.48
CA GLY A 191 1.18 3.67 -3.37
C GLY A 191 2.51 4.06 -2.70
N TYR A 192 2.48 4.40 -1.41
CA TYR A 192 3.65 4.74 -0.60
C TYR A 192 3.78 3.81 0.61
N LEU A 193 5.01 3.54 1.03
CA LEU A 193 5.35 2.80 2.24
C LEU A 193 6.22 3.66 3.15
N MET A 194 6.14 3.40 4.45
CA MET A 194 6.97 4.07 5.44
C MET A 194 8.42 3.57 5.35
N ASP A 195 9.36 4.49 5.21
CA ASP A 195 10.79 4.28 5.41
C ASP A 195 11.30 5.30 6.45
N GLY A 196 11.65 4.81 7.64
CA GLY A 196 11.86 5.64 8.82
C GLY A 196 10.63 6.48 9.16
N ASP A 197 10.74 7.81 9.08
CA ASP A 197 9.64 8.76 9.34
C ASP A 197 8.95 9.26 8.05
N THR A 198 9.44 8.85 6.88
CA THR A 198 9.03 9.37 5.56
C THR A 198 8.24 8.36 4.75
N CYS A 199 7.39 8.85 3.84
CA CYS A 199 6.65 8.00 2.90
C CYS A 199 7.38 7.98 1.57
N GLN A 200 7.83 6.80 1.15
CA GLN A 200 8.49 6.59 -0.15
C GLN A 200 7.56 5.81 -1.09
N PRO A 201 7.58 6.09 -2.40
CA PRO A 201 6.91 5.26 -3.39
C PRO A 201 7.35 3.80 -3.22
N ILE A 202 6.42 2.84 -3.37
CA ILE A 202 6.73 1.40 -3.24
C ILE A 202 7.92 0.98 -4.12
N GLN A 203 8.07 1.60 -5.30
CA GLN A 203 9.16 1.33 -6.24
C GLN A 203 10.54 1.76 -5.73
N GLU A 204 10.61 2.70 -4.79
CA GLU A 204 11.86 3.17 -4.19
C GLU A 204 12.28 2.30 -3.00
N CYS A 205 11.39 1.46 -2.45
CA CYS A 205 11.72 0.52 -1.39
C CYS A 205 12.59 -0.67 -1.87
N GLY A 206 12.51 -1.05 -3.16
CA GLY A 206 13.19 -2.22 -3.73
C GLY A 206 12.24 -3.23 -4.38
N CYS A 207 12.71 -4.45 -4.63
CA CYS A 207 11.94 -5.51 -5.30
C CYS A 207 11.02 -6.25 -4.31
N TYR A 208 9.72 -6.31 -4.58
CA TYR A 208 8.78 -7.04 -3.72
C TYR A 208 8.79 -8.55 -4.02
N LEU A 209 9.19 -9.35 -3.02
CA LEU A 209 9.07 -10.79 -2.95
C LEU A 209 7.77 -11.17 -2.24
N SER A 210 6.77 -11.68 -2.94
CA SER A 210 5.57 -12.22 -2.29
C SER A 210 5.87 -13.57 -1.60
N GLY A 211 5.48 -13.75 -0.33
CA GLY A 211 5.46 -15.06 0.32
C GLY A 211 6.75 -15.55 0.99
N ALA A 212 7.79 -14.71 1.10
CA ALA A 212 9.10 -15.03 1.66
C ALA A 212 9.07 -15.56 3.11
N ASN A 213 8.27 -14.96 4.01
CA ASN A 213 8.30 -15.30 5.44
C ASN A 213 7.16 -16.24 5.86
N GLY A 214 6.95 -17.35 5.16
CA GLY A 214 5.83 -18.25 5.47
C GLY A 214 4.46 -17.66 5.10
N GLY A 215 4.44 -16.84 4.03
CA GLY A 215 3.22 -16.22 3.49
C GLY A 215 3.27 -14.70 3.36
N TRP A 216 4.16 -14.01 4.09
CA TRP A 216 4.31 -12.55 4.04
C TRP A 216 5.26 -12.11 2.93
N GLY A 217 4.97 -10.96 2.31
CA GLY A 217 5.86 -10.30 1.37
C GLY A 217 7.07 -9.67 2.05
N LYS A 218 8.22 -9.67 1.36
CA LYS A 218 9.48 -9.03 1.77
C LYS A 218 9.92 -8.08 0.67
N VAL A 219 10.46 -6.91 0.99
CA VAL A 219 11.15 -6.08 -0.02
C VAL A 219 12.63 -6.38 0.02
N LEU A 220 13.21 -6.69 -1.14
CA LEU A 220 14.64 -6.90 -1.33
C LEU A 220 15.26 -5.59 -1.84
N PRO A 221 16.20 -4.98 -1.10
CA PRO A 221 16.93 -3.82 -1.57
C PRO A 221 17.72 -4.11 -2.85
N GLU A 222 18.04 -3.06 -3.59
CA GLU A 222 18.82 -3.15 -4.83
C GLU A 222 20.20 -3.81 -4.58
N GLY A 223 20.52 -4.86 -5.33
CA GLY A 223 21.77 -5.62 -5.20
C GLY A 223 21.78 -6.67 -4.09
N GLU A 224 20.72 -6.80 -3.29
CA GLU A 224 20.61 -7.88 -2.32
C GLU A 224 20.05 -9.17 -2.92
N GLU A 225 20.31 -10.28 -2.21
CA GLU A 225 19.82 -11.61 -2.53
C GLU A 225 18.96 -12.17 -1.39
N TYR A 226 17.99 -13.00 -1.75
CA TYR A 226 17.13 -13.72 -0.85
C TYR A 226 17.17 -15.21 -1.19
N ILE A 227 17.49 -16.05 -0.21
CA ILE A 227 17.41 -17.51 -0.33
C ILE A 227 16.19 -17.97 0.46
N ALA A 228 15.32 -18.76 -0.16
CA ALA A 228 14.14 -19.29 0.51
C ALA A 228 14.53 -20.22 1.67
N PRO A 229 13.75 -20.31 2.77
CA PRO A 229 14.05 -21.15 3.93
C PRO A 229 14.28 -22.64 3.64
N ASN A 230 13.74 -23.13 2.53
CA ASN A 230 13.92 -24.50 2.06
C ASN A 230 15.13 -24.68 1.12
N CYS A 231 15.90 -23.61 0.84
CA CYS A 231 16.97 -23.55 -0.17
C CYS A 231 16.55 -24.15 -1.53
N GLN A 232 15.31 -23.92 -1.97
CA GLN A 232 14.81 -24.34 -3.29
C GLN A 232 14.72 -23.20 -4.30
N SER A 233 14.89 -21.96 -3.86
CA SER A 233 14.96 -20.80 -4.74
C SER A 233 15.90 -19.74 -4.18
N ARG A 234 16.52 -19.00 -5.10
CA ARG A 234 17.34 -17.82 -4.82
C ARG A 234 16.85 -16.69 -5.69
N CYS A 235 16.57 -15.54 -5.10
CA CYS A 235 16.16 -14.34 -5.81
C CYS A 235 17.16 -13.20 -5.60
N SER A 236 17.34 -12.36 -6.61
CA SER A 236 18.16 -11.15 -6.55
C SER A 236 17.34 -9.96 -7.04
N CYS A 237 17.60 -8.77 -6.48
CA CYS A 237 16.99 -7.53 -6.95
C CYS A 237 17.98 -6.75 -7.80
N SER A 238 17.61 -6.46 -9.05
CA SER A 238 18.45 -5.70 -9.98
C SER A 238 17.60 -4.77 -10.85
N ASN A 239 17.91 -3.47 -10.81
CA ASN A 239 17.17 -2.36 -11.42
C ASN A 239 15.67 -2.37 -11.06
N GLY A 240 15.34 -2.68 -9.80
CA GLY A 240 13.94 -2.80 -9.34
C GLY A 240 13.18 -4.00 -9.94
N GLN A 241 13.86 -4.89 -10.66
CA GLN A 241 13.31 -6.14 -11.15
C GLN A 241 13.81 -7.31 -10.30
N LEU A 242 12.88 -8.17 -9.88
CA LEU A 242 13.18 -9.40 -9.17
C LEU A 242 13.55 -10.50 -10.18
N ASP A 243 14.73 -11.10 -10.01
CA ASP A 243 15.18 -12.27 -10.77
C ASP A 243 15.34 -13.46 -9.84
N CYS A 244 14.55 -14.51 -10.04
CA CYS A 244 14.49 -15.69 -9.18
C CYS A 244 14.91 -16.96 -9.93
N ASP A 245 15.85 -17.69 -9.37
CA ASP A 245 16.29 -19.01 -9.80
C ASP A 245 15.66 -20.09 -8.91
N ASP A 246 14.61 -20.73 -9.41
CA ASP A 246 13.92 -21.87 -8.77
C ASP A 246 14.67 -23.21 -8.96
N SER A 247 15.79 -23.21 -9.68
CA SER A 247 16.67 -24.38 -9.79
C SER A 247 17.73 -24.45 -8.69
N TYR A 248 17.78 -23.42 -7.83
CA TYR A 248 18.70 -23.34 -6.71
C TYR A 248 18.53 -24.52 -5.74
N GLN A 249 19.55 -25.35 -5.61
CA GLN A 249 19.59 -26.48 -4.67
C GLN A 249 21.00 -26.67 -4.14
N CYS A 250 21.12 -26.98 -2.85
CA CYS A 250 22.41 -27.29 -2.25
C CYS A 250 23.03 -28.56 -2.84
N HIS A 251 24.36 -28.60 -2.85
CA HIS A 251 25.10 -29.83 -3.20
C HIS A 251 24.66 -31.00 -2.29
N PRO A 252 24.69 -32.27 -2.76
CA PRO A 252 24.37 -33.42 -1.91
C PRO A 252 25.21 -33.53 -0.62
N ASN A 253 26.43 -32.99 -0.65
CA ASN A 253 27.33 -32.89 0.50
C ASN A 253 27.33 -31.49 1.17
N ALA A 254 26.21 -30.77 1.07
CA ALA A 254 25.99 -29.51 1.76
C ALA A 254 24.69 -29.54 2.55
N ILE A 255 24.58 -28.66 3.54
CA ILE A 255 23.39 -28.44 4.35
C ILE A 255 22.91 -27.01 4.15
N CYS A 256 21.59 -26.84 4.02
CA CYS A 256 20.94 -25.54 4.08
C CYS A 256 20.73 -25.18 5.55
N GLU A 257 21.48 -24.21 6.05
CA GLU A 257 21.31 -23.72 7.41
C GLU A 257 21.71 -22.26 7.51
N GLU A 258 21.30 -21.60 8.59
CA GLU A 258 21.62 -20.21 8.87
C GLU A 258 22.82 -20.16 9.82
N ARG A 259 23.88 -19.43 9.42
CA ARG A 259 25.05 -19.17 10.27
C ARG A 259 25.33 -17.67 10.24
N ASP A 260 25.41 -17.04 11.42
CA ASP A 260 25.64 -15.59 11.57
C ASP A 260 24.63 -14.75 10.75
N ASP A 261 23.33 -15.04 10.88
CA ASP A 261 22.21 -14.40 10.17
C ASP A 261 22.27 -14.52 8.63
N LEU A 262 23.06 -15.47 8.12
CA LEU A 262 23.18 -15.76 6.68
C LEU A 262 22.70 -17.17 6.38
N LEU A 263 21.51 -17.27 5.79
CA LEU A 263 20.96 -18.53 5.29
C LEU A 263 21.57 -18.84 3.91
N GLN A 264 22.33 -19.94 3.80
CA GLN A 264 22.85 -20.44 2.52
C GLN A 264 23.21 -21.92 2.61
N CYS A 265 23.69 -22.48 1.50
CA CYS A 265 24.25 -23.83 1.49
C CYS A 265 25.66 -23.81 2.08
N TYR A 266 25.94 -24.67 3.05
CA TYR A 266 27.26 -24.85 3.65
C TYR A 266 27.73 -26.28 3.42
N CYS A 267 28.97 -26.47 2.96
CA CYS A 267 29.53 -27.80 2.81
C CYS A 267 29.60 -28.53 4.17
N ASN A 268 29.26 -29.82 4.14
CA ASN A 268 29.35 -30.70 5.31
C ASN A 268 30.80 -30.85 5.77
N ALA A 269 30.99 -31.25 7.04
CA ALA A 269 32.32 -31.50 7.58
C ALA A 269 33.11 -32.49 6.69
N GLY A 270 34.36 -32.14 6.37
CA GLY A 270 35.20 -32.91 5.45
C GLY A 270 35.12 -32.48 3.99
N TYR A 271 34.25 -31.52 3.66
CA TYR A 271 34.16 -30.92 2.32
C TYR A 271 34.45 -29.41 2.36
N THR A 272 34.88 -28.84 1.24
CA THR A 272 35.13 -27.41 1.04
C THR A 272 34.55 -26.92 -0.28
N GLY A 273 34.14 -25.66 -0.33
CA GLY A 273 33.54 -25.03 -1.51
C GLY A 273 32.48 -23.99 -1.12
N ASN A 274 31.59 -23.69 -2.05
CA ASN A 274 30.57 -22.64 -1.90
C ASN A 274 29.17 -23.20 -1.51
N GLY A 275 29.09 -24.46 -1.11
CA GLY A 275 27.83 -25.13 -0.74
C GLY A 275 26.98 -25.61 -1.93
N LEU A 276 27.14 -25.00 -3.11
CA LEU A 276 26.58 -25.50 -4.37
C LEU A 276 27.52 -26.51 -5.04
N LEU A 277 28.82 -26.36 -4.79
CA LEU A 277 29.88 -27.29 -5.16
C LEU A 277 30.71 -27.56 -3.92
N CYS A 278 30.74 -28.82 -3.48
CA CYS A 278 31.50 -29.25 -2.31
C CYS A 278 32.47 -30.36 -2.71
N THR A 279 33.75 -30.08 -2.52
CA THR A 279 34.85 -30.98 -2.84
C THR A 279 35.45 -31.54 -1.55
N SER A 280 35.77 -32.84 -1.53
CA SER A 280 36.36 -33.46 -0.33
C SER A 280 37.71 -32.83 0.01
N LEU A 281 37.90 -32.47 1.28
CA LEU A 281 39.16 -31.95 1.83
C LEU A 281 40.21 -33.06 2.01
N VAL A 282 39.76 -34.31 2.11
CA VAL A 282 40.63 -35.48 2.16
C VAL A 282 40.67 -36.06 0.75
N PRO A 283 41.85 -36.10 0.11
CA PRO A 283 41.99 -36.80 -1.16
C PRO A 283 41.62 -38.26 -0.92
N PRO A 284 40.73 -38.84 -1.74
CA PRO A 284 40.33 -40.23 -1.61
C PRO A 284 41.55 -41.14 -1.71
N SER A 285 41.52 -42.25 -1.01
CA SER A 285 42.65 -43.18 -0.91
C SER A 285 42.91 -43.92 -2.21
N ASP A 286 41.87 -44.18 -3.00
CA ASP A 286 41.92 -44.79 -4.32
C ASP A 286 40.68 -44.44 -5.17
N CYS A 287 40.62 -44.98 -6.39
CA CYS A 287 39.49 -44.81 -7.30
C CYS A 287 38.20 -45.49 -6.81
N GLN A 288 38.32 -46.50 -5.96
CA GLN A 288 37.18 -47.23 -5.41
C GLN A 288 36.42 -46.32 -4.44
N GLU A 289 37.14 -45.59 -3.57
CA GLU A 289 36.54 -44.61 -2.66
C GLU A 289 35.82 -43.47 -3.40
N ILE A 290 36.35 -43.06 -4.56
CA ILE A 290 35.68 -42.06 -5.42
C ILE A 290 34.36 -42.62 -5.98
N TYR A 291 34.39 -43.86 -6.48
CA TYR A 291 33.20 -44.52 -7.01
C TYR A 291 32.13 -44.78 -5.93
N GLU A 292 32.54 -45.16 -4.71
CA GLU A 292 31.64 -45.33 -3.57
C GLU A 292 30.97 -44.01 -3.15
N ASN A 293 31.61 -42.87 -3.39
CA ASN A 293 31.07 -41.53 -3.15
C ASN A 293 30.16 -41.00 -4.28
N ASN A 294 29.60 -41.89 -5.11
CA ASN A 294 28.68 -41.57 -6.22
C ASN A 294 29.26 -40.78 -7.41
N GLU A 295 30.57 -40.64 -7.50
CA GLU A 295 31.22 -40.10 -8.70
C GLU A 295 31.24 -41.16 -9.82
N ARG A 296 30.83 -40.79 -11.05
CA ARG A 296 30.64 -41.74 -12.17
C ARG A 296 31.40 -41.37 -13.43
N ASP A 297 32.10 -40.23 -13.42
CA ASP A 297 32.85 -39.79 -14.58
C ASP A 297 34.19 -40.53 -14.70
N ASN A 298 34.58 -40.89 -15.92
CA ASN A 298 35.93 -41.40 -16.19
C ASN A 298 36.91 -40.23 -16.25
N GLY A 299 38.08 -40.34 -15.62
CA GLY A 299 39.02 -39.21 -15.64
C GLY A 299 40.25 -39.37 -14.78
N ILE A 300 41.05 -38.31 -14.73
CA ILE A 300 42.21 -38.19 -13.85
C ILE A 300 41.75 -37.61 -12.52
N TYR A 301 41.96 -38.35 -11.44
CA TYR A 301 41.62 -37.95 -10.07
C TYR A 301 42.87 -37.91 -9.19
N ARG A 302 42.86 -37.02 -8.20
CA ARG A 302 43.96 -36.89 -7.24
C ARG A 302 43.68 -37.72 -6.00
N ILE A 303 44.50 -38.76 -5.77
CA ILE A 303 44.34 -39.69 -4.66
C ILE A 303 45.49 -39.60 -3.65
N LYS A 304 45.25 -40.07 -2.42
CA LYS A 304 46.28 -40.24 -1.39
C LYS A 304 46.10 -41.59 -0.68
N PRO A 305 46.75 -42.67 -1.16
CA PRO A 305 46.65 -43.98 -0.54
C PRO A 305 47.01 -43.93 0.95
N THR A 306 46.31 -44.70 1.78
CA THR A 306 46.41 -44.65 3.25
C THR A 306 47.82 -44.97 3.77
N THR A 307 48.59 -45.76 3.03
CA THR A 307 49.97 -46.15 3.34
C THR A 307 51.02 -45.23 2.70
N TRP A 308 50.60 -44.24 1.91
CA TRP A 308 51.48 -43.32 1.20
C TRP A 308 51.85 -42.12 2.07
N THR A 309 53.14 -41.94 2.31
CA THR A 309 53.68 -40.84 3.13
C THR A 309 53.99 -39.58 2.31
N GLY A 310 53.95 -39.68 0.98
CA GLY A 310 54.17 -38.55 0.08
C GLY A 310 52.94 -37.67 -0.12
N SER A 311 53.09 -36.65 -0.96
CA SER A 311 51.98 -35.80 -1.39
C SER A 311 50.98 -36.61 -2.24
N PRO A 312 49.69 -36.22 -2.26
CA PRO A 312 48.69 -36.79 -3.16
C PRO A 312 49.11 -36.65 -4.62
N PHE A 313 48.82 -37.64 -5.44
CA PHE A 313 49.20 -37.71 -6.85
C PHE A 313 48.01 -38.09 -7.74
N ASP A 314 48.14 -37.82 -9.03
CA ASP A 314 47.07 -37.99 -10.00
C ASP A 314 47.08 -39.41 -10.59
N VAL A 315 45.90 -40.03 -10.71
CA VAL A 315 45.69 -41.35 -11.32
C VAL A 315 44.49 -41.31 -12.25
N TYR A 316 44.50 -42.12 -13.32
CA TYR A 316 43.31 -42.30 -14.15
C TYR A 316 42.39 -43.35 -13.53
N CYS A 317 41.16 -42.95 -13.20
CA CYS A 317 40.10 -43.82 -12.71
C CYS A 317 39.11 -44.15 -13.82
N ASN A 318 38.81 -45.44 -13.97
CA ASN A 318 37.72 -45.91 -14.81
C ASN A 318 36.51 -46.26 -13.94
N MET A 319 35.41 -45.55 -14.15
CA MET A 319 34.14 -45.60 -13.43
C MET A 319 33.03 -46.32 -14.19
N THR A 320 33.29 -46.88 -15.39
CA THR A 320 32.31 -47.71 -16.12
C THR A 320 32.32 -49.17 -15.63
N ASP A 321 31.21 -49.90 -15.85
CA ASP A 321 31.07 -51.34 -15.59
C ASP A 321 31.52 -51.78 -14.17
N GLU A 322 30.72 -51.44 -13.15
CA GLU A 322 31.01 -51.62 -11.71
C GLU A 322 32.08 -50.67 -11.14
N GLY A 323 32.90 -50.01 -11.98
CA GLY A 323 33.71 -48.82 -11.67
C GLY A 323 34.78 -48.96 -10.58
N GLY A 324 35.52 -47.87 -10.29
CA GLY A 324 36.47 -47.80 -9.17
C GLY A 324 37.91 -48.28 -9.44
N TRP A 325 38.26 -48.63 -10.68
CA TRP A 325 39.57 -49.22 -10.99
C TRP A 325 40.62 -48.18 -11.39
N THR A 326 41.81 -48.26 -10.79
CA THR A 326 43.00 -47.54 -11.26
C THR A 326 43.53 -48.22 -12.53
N VAL A 327 43.59 -47.49 -13.64
CA VAL A 327 44.15 -48.03 -14.88
C VAL A 327 45.66 -47.77 -14.91
N ARG A 328 46.48 -48.83 -14.82
CA ARG A 328 47.92 -48.73 -15.06
C ARG A 328 48.18 -48.46 -16.54
N GLY A 329 48.27 -47.19 -16.91
CA GLY A 329 48.89 -46.78 -18.17
C GLY A 329 50.34 -47.25 -18.20
N SER A 330 50.75 -47.89 -19.29
CA SER A 330 52.12 -48.34 -19.53
C SER A 330 53.10 -47.17 -19.41
N LEU A 331 53.70 -47.01 -18.24
CA LEU A 331 54.85 -46.14 -18.02
C LEU A 331 56.04 -46.71 -18.80
N LEU A 332 56.27 -46.18 -20.00
CA LEU A 332 57.60 -46.06 -20.56
C LEU A 332 58.41 -45.20 -19.58
N PHE A 333 59.09 -45.86 -18.64
CA PHE A 333 60.23 -45.25 -17.96
C PHE A 333 61.33 -45.08 -19.01
N LEU A 334 61.48 -43.87 -19.55
CA LEU A 334 62.76 -43.45 -20.12
C LEU A 334 63.67 -43.14 -18.92
N ILE A 335 64.74 -43.94 -18.82
CA ILE A 335 65.86 -43.77 -17.89
C ILE A 335 66.52 -42.41 -18.13
#